data_AF-A0A2W6RHP1-F1
#
_entry.id   AF-A0A2W6RHP1-F1
#
_cell.length_a   1.000
_cell.length_b   1.000
_cell.length_c   1.000
_cell.angle_alpha   90.00
_cell.angle_beta   90.00
_cell.angle_gamma   90.00
#
_symmetry.space_group_name_H-M   'P 1'
#
loop_
_entity.id
_entity.type
_entity.pdbx_description
1 polymer ?
#
loop_
_entity_poly.entity_id
_entity_poly.type
_entity_poly.pdbx_seq_one_letter_code
_entity_poly.pdbx_strand_id
1 'polypeptide(L)'
;MIVRQRTNWLKMIFIWRGSVLKKIIVQLFTITLFSLAIYFFKGKIFDYKVHLNPTIFTLIGLALAIFMGFCNTASYDRYWEGRKLWGLLVIETRSLTRQIFSLVDGPQNEEKQKIVRMISAFCWSLNYQLRNKPGTEHLSRLLSPEQVEKLNGKKFIPGIILGFIADWIKEQNRKGNIDTIVLTQLDHQLNQFSS
;
A
#
# COMPACT_ATOMS: atom_id res chain seq x y z
N MET A 1 8.60 2.13 -0.80
CA MET A 1 9.18 0.80 -1.04
C MET A 1 10.32 0.61 -0.05
N ILE A 2 10.27 -0.39 0.84
CA ILE A 2 11.39 -0.67 1.73
C ILE A 2 12.48 -1.33 0.87
N VAL A 3 13.37 -0.51 0.32
CA VAL A 3 14.57 -0.99 -0.36
C VAL A 3 15.54 -1.43 0.74
N ARG A 4 15.54 -2.72 1.09
CA ARG A 4 16.55 -3.28 2.00
C ARG A 4 17.84 -3.45 1.20
N GLN A 5 18.94 -2.95 1.73
CA GLN A 5 20.27 -3.32 1.25
C GLN A 5 20.42 -4.85 1.36
N ARG A 6 21.06 -5.49 0.37
CA ARG A 6 21.36 -6.92 0.42
C ARG A 6 22.30 -7.19 1.60
N THR A 7 21.74 -7.59 2.74
CA THR A 7 22.50 -8.09 3.87
C THR A 7 22.67 -9.60 3.76
N ASN A 8 23.79 -10.13 4.25
CA ASN A 8 23.99 -11.59 4.37
C ASN A 8 22.81 -12.24 5.10
N TRP A 9 22.38 -13.42 4.63
CA TRP A 9 21.22 -14.15 5.17
C TRP A 9 21.29 -14.37 6.70
N LEU A 10 22.50 -14.57 7.25
CA LEU A 10 22.73 -14.65 8.70
C LEU A 10 22.35 -13.36 9.43
N LYS A 11 22.72 -12.18 8.90
CA LYS A 11 22.37 -10.90 9.51
C LYS A 11 20.86 -10.68 9.52
N MET A 12 20.11 -11.25 8.57
CA MET A 12 18.65 -11.15 8.55
C MET A 12 17.98 -11.84 9.73
N ILE A 13 18.55 -12.92 10.25
CA ILE A 13 18.01 -13.68 11.40
C ILE A 13 18.02 -12.80 12.67
N PHE A 14 19.00 -11.91 12.80
CA PHE A 14 19.15 -11.02 13.97
C PHE A 14 18.44 -9.66 13.81
N ILE A 15 17.70 -9.43 12.72
CA ILE A 15 16.97 -8.16 12.55
C ILE A 15 15.72 -8.17 13.44
N TRP A 16 15.76 -7.36 14.50
CA TRP A 16 14.65 -7.24 15.45
C TRP A 16 13.56 -6.26 15.01
N ARG A 17 13.91 -5.24 14.19
CA ARG A 17 12.96 -4.22 13.71
C ARG A 17 12.19 -4.73 12.49
N GLY A 18 10.88 -4.87 12.64
CA GLY A 18 9.98 -5.34 11.58
C GLY A 18 10.00 -6.86 11.34
N SER A 19 10.58 -7.64 12.26
CA SER A 19 10.52 -9.10 12.21
C SER A 19 9.21 -9.63 12.81
N VAL A 20 8.73 -10.75 12.26
CA VAL A 20 7.59 -11.52 12.79
C VAL A 20 7.94 -12.13 14.14
N LEU A 21 9.24 -12.29 14.46
CA LEU A 21 9.72 -12.87 15.71
C LEU A 21 9.10 -12.21 16.95
N LYS A 22 8.99 -10.87 16.98
CA LYS A 22 8.33 -10.14 18.08
C LYS A 22 6.87 -10.54 18.29
N LYS A 23 6.16 -10.92 17.22
CA LYS A 23 4.76 -11.31 17.29
C LYS A 23 4.59 -12.73 17.84
N ILE A 24 5.53 -13.63 17.56
CA ILE A 24 5.46 -15.04 17.94
C ILE A 24 6.32 -15.41 19.15
N ILE A 25 7.13 -14.48 19.69
CA ILE A 25 8.07 -14.74 20.80
C ILE A 25 7.36 -15.30 22.04
N VAL A 26 6.15 -14.78 22.35
CA VAL A 26 5.37 -15.24 23.50
C VAL A 26 4.88 -16.68 23.27
N GLN A 27 4.36 -16.99 22.09
CA GLN A 27 3.94 -18.35 21.74
C GLN A 27 5.11 -19.34 21.74
N LEU A 28 6.24 -18.95 21.17
CA LEU A 28 7.46 -19.76 21.19
C LEU A 28 7.89 -20.05 22.64
N PHE A 29 7.96 -19.02 23.48
CA PHE A 29 8.33 -19.18 24.88
C PHE A 29 7.38 -20.11 25.64
N THR A 30 6.06 -19.97 25.44
CA THR A 30 5.07 -20.85 26.07
C THR A 30 5.23 -22.31 25.64
N ILE A 31 5.45 -22.57 24.34
CA ILE A 31 5.65 -23.94 23.83
C ILE A 31 6.97 -24.52 24.36
N THR A 32 8.03 -23.72 24.44
CA THR A 32 9.32 -24.14 24.99
C THR A 32 9.19 -24.47 26.48
N LEU A 33 8.51 -23.63 27.26
CA LEU A 33 8.29 -23.87 28.69
C LEU A 33 7.45 -25.13 28.91
N PHE A 34 6.40 -25.33 28.11
CA PHE A 34 5.58 -26.54 28.16
C PHE A 34 6.38 -27.80 27.82
N SER A 35 7.23 -27.74 26.80
CA SER A 35 8.13 -28.84 26.41
C SER A 35 9.13 -29.18 27.52
N LEU A 36 9.71 -28.15 28.16
CA LEU A 36 10.61 -28.32 29.31
C LEU A 36 9.91 -28.95 30.52
N ALA A 37 8.66 -28.55 30.79
CA ALA A 37 7.86 -29.16 31.85
C ALA A 37 7.64 -30.65 31.58
N ILE A 38 7.19 -31.03 30.38
CA ILE A 38 7.00 -32.44 30.01
C ILE A 38 8.28 -33.24 30.19
N TYR A 39 9.41 -32.69 29.74
CA TYR A 39 10.73 -33.31 29.88
C TYR A 39 11.11 -33.52 31.36
N PHE A 40 10.98 -32.48 32.20
CA PHE A 40 11.34 -32.54 33.61
C PHE A 40 10.46 -33.52 34.40
N PHE A 41 9.14 -33.51 34.14
CA PHE A 41 8.20 -34.45 34.76
C PHE A 41 8.24 -35.86 34.16
N LYS A 42 9.11 -36.12 33.15
CA LYS A 42 9.23 -37.41 32.45
C LYS A 42 7.89 -37.95 31.89
N GLY A 43 6.94 -37.05 31.60
CA GLY A 43 5.58 -37.42 31.20
C GLY A 43 4.74 -38.14 32.28
N LYS A 44 5.17 -38.09 33.55
CA LYS A 44 4.39 -38.59 34.69
C LYS A 44 3.62 -37.44 35.31
N ILE A 45 2.30 -37.55 35.34
CA ILE A 45 1.40 -36.64 36.04
C ILE A 45 0.76 -37.46 37.16
N PHE A 46 1.05 -37.13 38.43
CA PHE A 46 0.52 -37.85 39.60
C PHE A 46 0.70 -39.38 39.51
N ASP A 47 1.91 -39.85 39.16
CA ASP A 47 2.28 -41.26 38.95
C ASP A 47 1.62 -42.01 37.79
N TYR A 48 0.72 -41.38 37.02
CA TYR A 48 0.18 -41.92 35.78
C TYR A 48 0.98 -41.45 34.56
N LYS A 49 1.36 -42.38 33.68
CA LYS A 49 2.04 -42.07 32.41
C LYS A 49 0.99 -41.73 31.36
N VAL A 50 0.94 -40.47 30.93
CA VAL A 50 0.03 -40.05 29.85
C VAL A 50 0.61 -40.52 28.51
N HIS A 51 -0.11 -41.39 27.83
CA HIS A 51 0.26 -41.85 26.49
C HIS A 51 -0.18 -40.82 25.45
N LEU A 52 0.76 -40.00 24.99
CA LEU A 52 0.54 -39.08 23.87
C LEU A 52 0.81 -39.83 22.55
N ASN A 53 -0.22 -40.00 21.72
CA ASN A 53 -0.07 -40.57 20.39
C ASN A 53 0.24 -39.46 19.36
N PRO A 54 1.43 -39.46 18.71
CA PRO A 54 1.80 -38.43 17.75
C PRO A 54 0.99 -38.46 16.45
N THR A 55 0.33 -39.58 16.11
CA THR A 55 -0.37 -39.76 14.83
C THR A 55 -1.45 -38.71 14.56
N ILE A 56 -2.24 -38.37 15.58
CA ILE A 56 -3.29 -37.33 15.45
C ILE A 56 -2.65 -35.96 15.15
N PHE A 57 -1.53 -35.65 15.80
CA PHE A 57 -0.80 -34.40 15.58
C PHE A 57 -0.18 -34.34 14.18
N THR A 58 0.30 -35.47 13.64
CA THR A 58 0.80 -35.52 12.25
C THR A 58 -0.31 -35.21 11.25
N LEU A 59 -1.50 -35.79 11.43
CA LEU A 59 -2.64 -35.53 10.54
C LEU A 59 -3.06 -34.05 10.59
N ILE A 60 -3.18 -33.49 11.80
CA ILE A 60 -3.50 -32.07 12.00
C ILE A 60 -2.38 -31.19 11.39
N GLY A 61 -1.12 -31.54 11.61
CA GLY A 61 0.03 -30.82 11.08
C GLY A 61 0.05 -30.78 9.56
N LEU A 62 -0.27 -31.90 8.90
CA LEU A 62 -0.38 -31.98 7.44
C LEU A 62 -1.51 -31.07 6.93
N ALA A 63 -2.69 -31.14 7.55
CA ALA A 63 -3.81 -30.28 7.18
C ALA A 63 -3.44 -28.79 7.33
N LEU A 64 -2.84 -28.41 8.47
CA LEU A 64 -2.39 -27.03 8.73
C LEU A 64 -1.35 -26.56 7.71
N ALA A 65 -0.40 -27.42 7.32
CA ALA A 65 0.62 -27.08 6.32
C ALA A 65 0.01 -26.77 4.95
N ILE A 66 -0.96 -27.59 4.52
CA ILE A 66 -1.68 -27.38 3.25
C ILE A 66 -2.47 -26.07 3.30
N PHE A 67 -3.25 -25.84 4.36
CA PHE A 67 -4.01 -24.60 4.51
C PHE A 67 -3.11 -23.36 4.56
N MET A 68 -1.97 -23.43 5.27
CA MET A 68 -0.99 -22.35 5.28
C MET A 68 -0.43 -22.06 3.89
N GLY A 69 -0.20 -23.10 3.07
CA GLY A 69 0.22 -22.93 1.68
C GLY A 69 -0.76 -22.06 0.88
N PHE A 70 -2.06 -22.39 0.92
CA PHE A 70 -3.10 -21.61 0.25
C PHE A 70 -3.23 -20.18 0.80
N CYS A 71 -3.26 -20.02 2.13
CA CYS A 71 -3.35 -18.71 2.77
C CYS A 71 -2.14 -17.82 2.44
N ASN A 72 -0.95 -18.39 2.36
CA ASN A 72 0.27 -17.66 2.04
C ASN A 72 0.27 -17.21 0.57
N THR A 73 -0.13 -18.06 -0.37
CA THR A 73 -0.30 -17.69 -1.78
C THR A 73 -1.29 -16.54 -1.93
N ALA A 74 -2.50 -16.66 -1.35
CA ALA A 74 -3.51 -15.60 -1.43
C ALA A 74 -3.04 -14.27 -0.79
N SER A 75 -2.33 -14.34 0.35
CA SER A 75 -1.77 -13.17 1.01
C SER A 75 -0.67 -12.51 0.17
N TYR A 76 0.17 -13.33 -0.47
CA TYR A 76 1.23 -12.88 -1.36
C TYR A 76 0.66 -12.18 -2.60
N ASP A 77 -0.34 -12.79 -3.25
CA ASP A 77 -0.99 -12.23 -4.43
C ASP A 77 -1.63 -10.87 -4.13
N ARG A 78 -2.33 -10.74 -3.00
CA ARG A 78 -2.89 -9.45 -2.54
C ARG A 78 -1.80 -8.40 -2.28
N TYR A 79 -0.68 -8.78 -1.66
CA TYR A 79 0.44 -7.86 -1.45
C TYR A 79 1.07 -7.42 -2.78
N TRP A 80 1.22 -8.37 -3.71
CA TRP A 80 1.81 -8.15 -5.02
C TRP A 80 0.92 -7.26 -5.90
N GLU A 81 -0.39 -7.49 -5.89
CA GLU A 81 -1.39 -6.65 -6.57
C GLU A 81 -1.33 -5.20 -6.07
N GLY A 82 -1.34 -4.99 -4.75
CA GLY A 82 -1.18 -3.65 -4.18
C GLY A 82 0.12 -2.97 -4.62
N ARG A 83 1.23 -3.73 -4.70
CA ARG A 83 2.52 -3.21 -5.19
C ARG A 83 2.46 -2.84 -6.68
N LYS A 84 1.77 -3.64 -7.50
CA LYS A 84 1.55 -3.38 -8.93
C LYS A 84 0.73 -2.11 -9.14
N LEU A 85 -0.41 -1.96 -8.45
CA LEU A 85 -1.26 -0.77 -8.54
C LEU A 85 -0.50 0.52 -8.18
N TRP A 86 0.27 0.50 -7.10
CA TRP A 86 1.15 1.63 -6.76
C TRP A 86 2.26 1.88 -7.80
N GLY A 87 2.75 0.82 -8.46
CA GLY A 87 3.73 0.93 -9.54
C GLY A 87 3.13 1.56 -10.79
N LEU A 88 1.92 1.12 -11.16
CA LEU A 88 1.14 1.67 -12.26
C LEU A 88 0.88 3.16 -12.01
N LEU A 89 0.42 3.55 -10.82
CA LEU A 89 0.20 4.96 -10.49
C LEU A 89 1.45 5.85 -10.69
N VAL A 90 2.66 5.35 -10.40
CA VAL A 90 3.90 6.09 -10.68
C VAL A 90 4.15 6.25 -12.18
N ILE A 91 3.82 5.24 -12.98
CA ILE A 91 3.93 5.31 -14.45
C ILE A 91 2.91 6.30 -14.99
N GLU A 92 1.64 6.18 -14.56
CA GLU A 92 0.55 7.00 -15.06
C GLU A 92 0.75 8.49 -14.71
N THR A 93 1.22 8.80 -13.50
CA THR A 93 1.53 10.19 -13.07
C THR A 93 2.66 10.81 -13.88
N ARG A 94 3.70 10.02 -14.22
CA ARG A 94 4.80 10.47 -15.09
C ARG A 94 4.34 10.69 -16.52
N SER A 95 3.55 9.77 -17.06
CA SER A 95 2.99 9.88 -18.41
C SER A 95 2.07 11.09 -18.53
N LEU A 96 1.17 11.30 -17.57
CA LEU A 96 0.29 12.47 -17.52
C LEU A 96 1.09 13.78 -17.44
N THR A 97 2.08 13.84 -16.55
CA THR A 97 2.94 15.02 -16.42
C THR A 97 3.68 15.32 -17.72
N ARG A 98 4.27 14.29 -18.35
CA ARG A 98 4.96 14.44 -19.63
C ARG A 98 4.02 15.00 -20.71
N GLN A 99 2.82 14.42 -20.83
CA GLN A 99 1.81 14.85 -21.82
C GLN A 99 1.38 16.30 -21.58
N ILE A 100 1.14 16.72 -20.34
CA ILE A 100 0.82 18.12 -20.00
C ILE A 100 1.94 19.06 -20.44
N PHE A 101 3.19 18.69 -20.22
CA PHE A 101 4.31 19.55 -20.60
C PHE A 101 4.52 19.60 -22.12
N SER A 102 4.31 18.49 -22.83
CA SER A 102 4.62 18.37 -24.26
C SER A 102 3.46 18.65 -25.22
N LEU A 103 2.20 18.48 -24.79
CA LEU A 103 1.02 18.52 -25.69
C LEU A 103 0.02 19.62 -25.34
N VAL A 104 0.15 20.26 -24.17
CA VAL A 104 -0.71 21.39 -23.79
C VAL A 104 0.04 22.68 -24.06
N ASP A 105 -0.37 23.38 -25.10
CA ASP A 105 0.21 24.66 -25.52
C ASP A 105 -0.51 25.81 -24.82
N GLY A 106 0.17 26.91 -24.48
CA GLY A 106 -0.47 28.09 -23.89
C GLY A 106 -0.19 28.36 -22.41
N PRO A 107 -0.40 27.44 -21.44
CA PRO A 107 -0.13 27.75 -20.04
C PRO A 107 1.37 27.88 -19.80
N GLN A 108 1.75 28.92 -19.05
CA GLN A 108 3.12 29.11 -18.58
C GLN A 108 3.58 27.95 -17.70
N ASN A 109 4.90 27.79 -17.56
CA ASN A 109 5.48 26.73 -16.73
C ASN A 109 4.96 26.73 -15.29
N GLU A 110 4.64 27.89 -14.72
CA GLU A 110 4.06 27.99 -13.37
C GLU A 110 2.67 27.35 -13.27
N GLU A 111 1.79 27.56 -14.26
CA GLU A 111 0.49 26.91 -14.36
C GLU A 111 0.63 25.39 -14.53
N LYS A 112 1.56 24.94 -15.37
CA LYS A 112 1.88 23.52 -15.53
C LYS A 112 2.43 22.90 -14.24
N GLN A 113 3.16 23.66 -13.42
CA GLN A 113 3.60 23.19 -12.10
C GLN A 113 2.45 23.04 -11.11
N LYS A 114 1.41 23.88 -11.17
CA LYS A 114 0.22 23.75 -10.30
C LYS A 114 -0.47 22.41 -10.50
N ILE A 115 -0.67 21.98 -11.75
CA ILE A 115 -1.28 20.68 -12.05
C ILE A 115 -0.41 19.50 -11.59
N VAL A 116 0.92 19.60 -11.71
CA VAL A 116 1.83 18.57 -11.14
C VAL A 116 1.74 18.49 -9.62
N ARG A 117 1.56 19.63 -8.93
CA ARG A 117 1.31 19.63 -7.49
C ARG A 117 -0.03 18.98 -7.14
N MET A 118 -1.08 19.19 -7.93
CA MET A 118 -2.37 18.50 -7.75
C MET A 118 -2.26 16.98 -7.97
N ILE A 119 -1.53 16.54 -9.00
CA ILE A 119 -1.23 15.11 -9.23
C ILE A 119 -0.46 14.51 -8.03
N SER A 120 0.49 15.26 -7.48
CA SER A 120 1.21 14.86 -6.27
C SER A 120 0.31 14.81 -5.03
N ALA A 121 -0.62 15.77 -4.91
CA ALA A 121 -1.61 15.83 -3.84
C ALA A 121 -2.55 14.61 -3.90
N PHE A 122 -2.96 14.18 -5.09
CA PHE A 122 -3.72 12.94 -5.28
C PHE A 122 -2.97 11.74 -4.67
N CYS A 123 -1.70 11.52 -5.04
CA CYS A 123 -0.90 10.42 -4.52
C CYS A 123 -0.77 10.44 -2.98
N TRP A 124 -0.58 11.62 -2.39
CA TRP A 124 -0.53 11.78 -0.94
C TRP A 124 -1.87 11.52 -0.27
N SER A 125 -2.96 12.05 -0.83
CA SER A 125 -4.31 11.83 -0.32
C SER A 125 -4.69 10.35 -0.34
N LEU A 126 -4.35 9.62 -1.42
CA LEU A 126 -4.59 8.19 -1.53
C LEU A 126 -3.80 7.41 -0.48
N ASN A 127 -2.54 7.79 -0.28
CA ASN A 127 -1.70 7.21 0.78
C ASN A 127 -2.25 7.46 2.19
N TYR A 128 -2.86 8.63 2.45
CA TYR A 128 -3.51 8.92 3.73
C TYR A 128 -4.80 8.13 3.91
N GLN A 129 -5.63 8.04 2.86
CA GLN A 129 -6.86 7.26 2.87
C GLN A 129 -6.59 5.77 3.14
N LEU A 130 -5.63 5.16 2.44
CA LEU A 130 -5.28 3.75 2.62
C LEU A 130 -4.67 3.44 4.00
N ARG A 131 -4.22 4.46 4.74
CA ARG A 131 -3.62 4.34 6.07
C ARG A 131 -4.51 4.87 7.19
N ASN A 132 -5.73 5.33 6.89
CA ASN A 132 -6.63 6.00 7.84
C ASN A 132 -5.92 7.11 8.63
N LYS A 133 -5.10 7.93 7.97
CA LYS A 133 -4.41 9.07 8.61
C LYS A 133 -5.15 10.39 8.35
N PRO A 134 -5.29 11.28 9.34
CA PRO A 134 -5.75 12.64 9.11
C PRO A 134 -4.73 13.35 8.22
N GLY A 135 -5.17 13.87 7.07
CA GLY A 135 -4.28 14.04 5.91
C GLY A 135 -4.27 15.41 5.26
N THR A 136 -4.75 16.48 5.89
CA THR A 136 -4.87 17.80 5.24
C THR A 136 -3.61 18.65 5.31
N GLU A 137 -2.72 18.45 6.28
CA GLU A 137 -1.57 19.34 6.52
C GLU A 137 -0.53 19.29 5.38
N HIS A 138 -0.31 18.14 4.76
CA HIS A 138 0.61 18.06 3.63
C HIS A 138 -0.07 18.50 2.32
N LEU A 139 -1.39 18.33 2.22
CA LEU A 139 -2.17 18.75 1.05
C LEU A 139 -2.23 20.27 0.94
N SER A 140 -2.23 21.01 2.05
CA SER A 140 -2.20 22.47 2.05
C SER A 140 -0.93 23.09 1.46
N ARG A 141 0.16 22.32 1.36
CA ARG A 141 1.39 22.75 0.66
C ARG A 141 1.33 22.55 -0.85
N LEU A 142 0.40 21.72 -1.33
CA LEU A 142 0.31 21.30 -2.73
C LEU A 142 -0.90 21.91 -3.44
N LEU A 143 -1.98 22.18 -2.71
CA LEU A 143 -3.25 22.72 -3.21
C LEU A 143 -3.41 24.18 -2.84
N SER A 144 -4.25 24.91 -3.58
CA SER A 144 -4.61 26.28 -3.22
C SER A 144 -5.49 26.31 -1.95
N PRO A 145 -5.54 27.43 -1.20
CA PRO A 145 -6.39 27.55 -0.02
C PRO A 145 -7.87 27.22 -0.29
N GLU A 146 -8.40 27.68 -1.43
CA GLU A 146 -9.77 27.38 -1.88
C GLU A 146 -10.01 25.89 -2.11
N GLN A 147 -9.02 25.18 -2.68
CA GLN A 147 -9.12 23.74 -2.89
C GLN A 147 -9.09 23.00 -1.56
N VAL A 148 -8.23 23.40 -0.61
CA VAL A 148 -8.14 22.80 0.73
C VAL A 148 -9.46 22.97 1.48
N GLU A 149 -10.09 24.13 1.40
CA GLU A 149 -11.39 24.38 2.02
C GLU A 149 -12.46 23.42 1.49
N LYS A 150 -12.49 23.16 0.18
CA LYS A 150 -13.40 22.19 -0.44
C LYS A 150 -13.18 20.74 0.04
N LEU A 151 -12.00 20.42 0.58
CA LEU A 151 -11.70 19.09 1.14
C LEU A 151 -12.16 18.92 2.59
N ASN A 152 -12.41 20.02 3.31
CA ASN A 152 -12.79 19.96 4.73
C ASN A 152 -14.11 19.19 4.92
N GLY A 153 -14.10 18.25 5.87
CA GLY A 153 -15.26 17.42 6.19
C GLY A 153 -15.64 16.38 5.12
N LYS A 154 -14.86 16.22 4.05
CA LYS A 154 -15.13 15.22 3.00
C LYS A 154 -14.46 13.88 3.31
N LYS A 155 -15.15 12.80 2.97
CA LYS A 155 -14.64 11.42 3.15
C LYS A 155 -13.77 10.95 1.99
N PHE A 156 -14.12 11.30 0.75
CA PHE A 156 -13.47 10.78 -0.45
C PHE A 156 -12.56 11.84 -1.11
N ILE A 157 -11.48 12.20 -0.42
CA ILE A 157 -10.56 13.27 -0.81
C ILE A 157 -9.87 13.04 -2.17
N PRO A 158 -9.31 11.84 -2.48
CA PRO A 158 -8.60 11.63 -3.74
C PRO A 158 -9.49 11.84 -4.97
N GLY A 159 -10.74 11.39 -4.92
CA GLY A 159 -11.70 11.61 -6.02
C GLY A 159 -12.02 13.09 -6.24
N ILE A 160 -12.07 13.90 -5.17
CA ILE A 160 -12.25 15.35 -5.30
C ILE A 160 -11.03 15.99 -5.97
N ILE A 161 -9.82 15.55 -5.62
CA ILE A 161 -8.58 16.05 -6.24
C ILE A 161 -8.51 15.66 -7.73
N LEU A 162 -8.97 14.45 -8.11
CA LEU A 162 -9.14 14.09 -9.52
C LEU A 162 -10.11 15.03 -10.23
N GLY A 163 -11.19 15.43 -9.55
CA GLY A 163 -12.10 16.47 -10.05
C GLY A 163 -11.39 17.79 -10.34
N PHE A 164 -10.53 18.26 -9.43
CA PHE A 164 -9.74 19.49 -9.66
C PHE A 164 -8.80 19.37 -10.86
N ILE A 165 -8.21 18.20 -11.07
CA ILE A 165 -7.37 17.92 -12.24
C ILE A 165 -8.20 17.96 -13.52
N ALA A 166 -9.37 17.32 -13.53
CA ALA A 166 -10.29 17.32 -14.67
C ALA A 166 -10.80 18.73 -14.99
N ASP A 167 -11.13 19.53 -13.98
CA ASP A 167 -11.54 20.93 -14.14
C ASP A 167 -10.44 21.77 -14.80
N TRP A 168 -9.17 21.56 -14.41
CA TRP A 168 -8.04 22.24 -15.04
C TRP A 168 -7.91 21.88 -16.52
N ILE A 169 -8.01 20.59 -16.87
CA ILE A 169 -7.95 20.13 -18.26
C ILE A 169 -9.10 20.72 -19.08
N LYS A 170 -10.31 20.71 -18.54
CA LYS A 170 -11.49 21.31 -19.16
C LYS A 170 -11.28 22.79 -19.45
N GLU A 171 -10.68 23.52 -18.52
CA GLU A 171 -10.39 24.95 -18.67
C GLU A 171 -9.33 25.20 -19.75
N GLN A 172 -8.28 24.37 -19.84
CA GLN A 172 -7.30 24.49 -20.92
C GLN A 172 -7.93 24.17 -22.28
N ASN A 173 -8.79 23.15 -22.37
CA ASN A 173 -9.51 22.87 -23.61
C ASN A 173 -10.39 24.07 -24.04
N ARG A 174 -11.11 24.71 -23.11
CA ARG A 174 -11.90 25.92 -23.39
C ARG A 174 -11.07 27.09 -23.92
N LYS A 175 -9.81 27.19 -23.48
CA LYS A 175 -8.86 28.21 -23.95
C LYS A 175 -8.26 27.90 -25.32
N GLY A 176 -8.57 26.75 -25.92
CA GLY A 176 -7.98 26.31 -27.17
C GLY A 176 -6.55 25.77 -27.04
N ASN A 177 -6.12 25.48 -25.80
CA ASN A 177 -4.77 25.03 -25.47
C ASN A 177 -4.56 23.52 -25.67
N ILE A 178 -5.64 22.77 -25.88
CA ILE A 178 -5.65 21.31 -25.97
C ILE A 178 -6.45 20.92 -27.22
N ASP A 179 -5.86 20.10 -28.07
CA ASP A 179 -6.57 19.47 -29.18
C ASP A 179 -7.52 18.35 -28.68
N THR A 180 -8.60 18.08 -29.42
CA THR A 180 -9.62 17.09 -29.02
C THR A 180 -9.05 15.66 -28.85
N ILE A 181 -8.07 15.29 -29.67
CA ILE A 181 -7.39 13.98 -29.58
C ILE A 181 -6.55 13.92 -28.30
N VAL A 182 -5.83 15.01 -28.00
CA VAL A 182 -5.03 15.13 -26.76
C VAL A 182 -5.93 15.10 -25.54
N LEU A 183 -7.08 15.78 -25.57
CA LEU A 183 -8.06 15.76 -24.49
C LEU A 183 -8.54 14.33 -24.20
N THR A 184 -8.86 13.56 -25.24
CA THR A 184 -9.29 12.17 -25.12
C THR A 184 -8.20 11.30 -24.49
N GLN A 185 -6.94 11.51 -24.88
CA GLN A 185 -5.81 10.79 -24.30
C GLN A 185 -5.59 11.16 -22.82
N LEU A 186 -5.70 12.45 -22.46
CA LEU A 186 -5.57 12.92 -21.09
C LEU A 186 -6.69 12.37 -20.20
N ASP A 187 -7.93 12.33 -20.70
CA ASP A 187 -9.07 11.76 -19.98
C ASP A 187 -8.92 10.24 -19.78
N HIS A 188 -8.47 9.52 -20.82
CA HIS A 188 -8.15 8.10 -20.69
C HIS A 188 -7.09 7.85 -19.61
N GLN A 189 -6.06 8.69 -19.56
CA GLN A 189 -5.01 8.64 -18.55
C GLN A 189 -5.57 8.88 -17.14
N LEU A 190 -6.52 9.80 -16.99
CA LEU A 190 -7.21 10.09 -15.73
C LEU A 190 -8.07 8.92 -15.24
N ASN A 191 -8.74 8.22 -16.15
CA ASN A 191 -9.53 7.04 -15.82
C ASN A 191 -8.68 5.91 -15.20
N GLN A 192 -7.39 5.84 -15.53
CA GLN A 192 -6.45 4.91 -14.89
C GLN A 192 -6.21 5.20 -13.41
N PHE A 193 -6.52 6.42 -12.92
CA PHE A 193 -6.35 6.80 -11.51
C PHE A 193 -7.57 6.41 -10.67
N SER A 194 -8.72 6.22 -11.31
CA SER A 194 -9.98 5.83 -10.66
C SER A 194 -10.33 4.35 -10.81
N SER A 195 -9.56 3.61 -11.62
CA SER A 195 -9.74 2.16 -11.88
C SER A 195 -9.01 1.28 -10.86
#